data_AF-A0AAW5VU89-F1
#
_entry.id   AF-A0AAW5VU89-F1
#
_cell.length_a   1.000
_cell.length_b   1.000
_cell.length_c   1.000
_cell.angle_alpha   90.00
_cell.angle_beta   90.00
_cell.angle_gamma   90.00
#
_symmetry.space_group_name_H-M   'P 1'
#
loop_
_entity.id
_entity.type
_entity.pdbx_description
1 polymer ?
#
loop_
_entity_poly.entity_id
_entity_poly.type
_entity_poly.pdbx_seq_one_letter_code
_entity_poly.pdbx_strand_id
1 'polypeptide(L)'
;MVPFGLSPAQFQLRYKRCLERASKHLIAELRTLFALPVPDSVADAEVQIFFGDDGLETPSAWIYYRGDNNKVDSNDPSIFPGRTMELSIGLDRMDAFHEDYFLDEAFDGLSIAANTTKAWFAECWWKAGGWSYAVPVTGWVHDGFGDAAGIELSERR
;
A
#
# COMPACT_ATOMS: atom_id res chain seq x y z
N MET A 1 22.79 -13.34 9.79
CA MET A 1 23.38 -12.67 10.98
C MET A 1 22.22 -11.93 11.66
N VAL A 2 22.35 -11.25 12.81
CA VAL A 2 21.28 -10.34 13.27
C VAL A 2 21.75 -8.92 12.99
N PRO A 3 21.21 -8.22 11.98
CA PRO A 3 21.68 -6.88 11.64
C PRO A 3 21.49 -5.93 12.82
N PHE A 4 22.60 -5.39 13.32
CA PHE A 4 22.66 -4.42 14.42
C PHE A 4 21.88 -4.83 15.69
N GLY A 5 21.72 -6.13 15.94
CA GLY A 5 21.19 -6.66 17.20
C GLY A 5 19.67 -6.57 17.41
N LEU A 6 18.88 -6.19 16.39
CA LEU A 6 17.41 -6.25 16.48
C LEU A 6 16.90 -7.63 16.05
N SER A 7 16.06 -8.26 16.85
CA SER A 7 15.29 -9.43 16.39
C SER A 7 14.26 -9.03 15.33
N PRO A 8 13.77 -10.00 14.51
CA PRO A 8 12.70 -9.75 13.54
C PRO A 8 11.49 -9.00 14.11
N ALA A 9 11.02 -9.39 15.30
CA ALA A 9 9.90 -8.74 15.97
C ALA A 9 10.21 -7.30 16.42
N GLN A 10 11.45 -7.04 16.87
CA GLN A 10 11.87 -5.68 17.24
C GLN A 10 12.01 -4.78 16.02
N PHE A 11 12.55 -5.31 14.92
CA PHE A 11 12.60 -4.62 13.63
C PHE A 11 11.19 -4.28 13.14
N GLN A 12 10.28 -5.27 13.11
CA GLN A 12 8.88 -5.06 12.75
C GLN A 12 8.22 -3.94 13.56
N LEU A 13 8.38 -3.98 14.89
CA LEU A 13 7.78 -2.98 15.78
C LEU A 13 8.36 -1.59 15.52
N ARG A 14 9.67 -1.48 15.31
CA ARG A 14 10.33 -0.22 14.96
C ARG A 14 9.81 0.31 13.63
N TYR A 15 9.73 -0.54 12.61
CA TYR A 15 9.22 -0.21 11.29
C TYR A 15 7.76 0.26 11.34
N LYS A 16 6.89 -0.50 12.04
CA LYS A 16 5.48 -0.12 12.25
C LYS A 16 5.36 1.26 12.91
N ARG A 17 6.18 1.59 13.91
CA ARG A 17 6.14 2.92 14.55
C ARG A 17 6.47 4.06 13.59
N CYS A 18 7.34 3.83 12.61
CA CYS A 18 7.64 4.82 11.58
C CYS A 18 6.42 5.02 10.66
N LEU A 19 5.78 3.93 10.22
CA LEU A 19 4.54 3.99 9.44
C LEU A 19 3.40 4.69 10.20
N GLU A 20 3.23 4.41 11.49
CA GLU A 20 2.14 4.98 12.30
C GLU A 20 2.19 6.52 12.40
N ARG A 21 3.36 7.13 12.20
CA ARG A 21 3.48 8.59 12.12
C ARG A 21 2.76 9.17 10.91
N ALA A 22 2.64 8.41 9.82
CA ALA A 22 1.97 8.79 8.59
C ALA A 22 0.48 8.43 8.56
N SER A 23 -0.02 7.61 9.51
CA SER A 23 -1.42 7.13 9.52
C SER A 23 -2.46 8.25 9.38
N LYS A 24 -2.26 9.40 10.07
CA LYS A 24 -3.20 10.53 10.00
C LYS A 24 -3.26 11.15 8.60
N HIS A 25 -2.12 11.24 7.92
CA HIS A 25 -2.03 11.74 6.55
C HIS A 25 -2.74 10.79 5.61
N LEU A 26 -2.35 9.51 5.62
CA LEU A 26 -2.94 8.50 4.73
C LEU A 26 -4.46 8.39 4.92
N ILE A 27 -4.97 8.39 6.16
CA ILE A 27 -6.42 8.35 6.41
C ILE A 27 -7.15 9.57 5.81
N ALA A 28 -6.54 10.76 5.82
CA ALA A 28 -7.14 11.96 5.23
C ALA A 28 -7.14 11.91 3.70
N GLU A 29 -6.04 11.45 3.10
CA GLU A 29 -5.93 11.25 1.65
C GLU A 29 -6.93 10.20 1.15
N LEU A 30 -7.05 9.07 1.85
CA LEU A 30 -8.02 8.04 1.51
C LEU A 30 -9.47 8.55 1.61
N ARG A 31 -9.79 9.38 2.61
CA ARG A 31 -11.13 10.01 2.67
C ARG A 31 -11.39 10.93 1.48
N THR A 32 -10.37 11.64 1.00
CA THR A 32 -10.48 12.47 -0.21
C THR A 32 -10.71 11.61 -1.44
N LEU A 33 -9.99 10.50 -1.58
CA LEU A 33 -10.23 9.50 -2.63
C LEU A 33 -11.65 8.94 -2.56
N PHE A 34 -12.13 8.60 -1.36
CA PHE A 34 -13.46 8.01 -1.15
C PHE A 34 -14.62 8.95 -1.43
N ALA A 35 -14.36 10.26 -1.45
CA ALA A 35 -15.34 11.26 -1.84
C ALA A 35 -15.48 11.40 -3.36
N LEU A 36 -14.55 10.85 -4.16
CA LEU A 36 -14.66 10.87 -5.62
C LEU A 36 -15.74 9.89 -6.10
N PRO A 37 -16.59 10.29 -7.06
CA PRO A 37 -17.56 9.39 -7.64
C PRO A 37 -16.86 8.27 -8.43
N VAL A 38 -17.28 7.03 -8.21
CA VAL A 38 -16.85 5.86 -8.98
C VAL A 38 -17.99 5.49 -9.94
N PRO A 39 -17.78 5.56 -11.27
CA PRO A 39 -18.80 5.17 -12.23
C PRO A 39 -19.11 3.66 -12.19
N ASP A 40 -20.36 3.28 -12.46
CA ASP A 40 -20.80 1.88 -12.50
C ASP A 40 -20.06 1.01 -13.54
N SER A 41 -19.36 1.63 -14.50
CA SER A 41 -18.51 0.92 -15.47
C SER A 41 -17.22 0.36 -14.85
N VAL A 42 -16.83 0.81 -13.66
CA VAL A 42 -15.70 0.26 -12.91
C VAL A 42 -16.17 -0.97 -12.14
N ALA A 43 -15.57 -2.11 -12.41
CA ALA A 43 -15.92 -3.39 -11.80
C ALA A 43 -15.21 -3.60 -10.46
N ASP A 44 -13.92 -3.27 -10.39
CA ASP A 44 -13.08 -3.48 -9.23
C ASP A 44 -11.87 -2.54 -9.24
N ALA A 45 -11.13 -2.52 -8.14
CA ALA A 45 -9.83 -1.88 -8.09
C ALA A 45 -8.78 -2.72 -7.33
N GLU A 46 -7.52 -2.45 -7.63
CA GLU A 46 -6.38 -3.04 -6.94
C GLU A 46 -5.48 -1.94 -6.39
N VAL A 47 -5.02 -2.10 -5.17
CA VAL A 47 -3.94 -1.29 -4.61
C VAL A 47 -2.65 -2.10 -4.63
N GLN A 48 -1.59 -1.55 -5.18
CA GLN A 48 -0.26 -2.16 -5.17
C GLN A 48 0.71 -1.26 -4.40
N ILE A 49 1.45 -1.85 -3.47
CA ILE A 49 2.48 -1.21 -2.67
C ILE A 49 3.85 -1.62 -3.23
N PHE A 50 4.67 -0.65 -3.61
CA PHE A 50 5.98 -0.85 -4.23
C PHE A 50 7.09 -0.55 -3.22
N PHE A 51 8.19 -1.29 -3.31
CA PHE A 51 9.41 -1.10 -2.49
C PHE A 51 10.63 -0.75 -3.35
N GLY A 52 10.42 -0.32 -4.59
CA GLY A 52 11.48 -0.19 -5.60
C GLY A 52 11.93 -1.56 -6.13
N ASP A 53 12.71 -1.54 -7.22
CA ASP A 53 13.19 -2.76 -7.89
C ASP A 53 14.15 -3.58 -7.00
N ASP A 54 14.84 -2.92 -6.06
CA ASP A 54 15.81 -3.52 -5.16
C ASP A 54 15.28 -3.77 -3.73
N GLY A 55 14.05 -3.35 -3.44
CA GLY A 55 13.43 -3.47 -2.12
C GLY A 55 13.97 -2.50 -1.06
N LEU A 56 14.81 -1.53 -1.44
CA LEU A 56 15.47 -0.59 -0.51
C LEU A 56 14.83 0.80 -0.52
N GLU A 57 13.89 1.06 -1.43
CA GLU A 57 13.25 2.35 -1.57
C GLU A 57 12.18 2.59 -0.49
N THR A 58 11.86 3.87 -0.27
CA THR A 58 10.69 4.23 0.55
C THR A 58 9.44 3.72 -0.17
N PRO A 59 8.53 3.03 0.53
CA PRO A 59 7.38 2.45 -0.15
C PRO A 59 6.52 3.53 -0.81
N SER A 60 5.94 3.18 -1.96
CA SER A 60 4.89 3.97 -2.62
C SER A 60 3.66 3.09 -2.85
N ALA A 61 2.49 3.70 -3.09
CA ALA A 61 1.27 2.94 -3.33
C ALA A 61 0.48 3.53 -4.50
N TRP A 62 -0.09 2.66 -5.31
CA TRP A 62 -0.90 3.03 -6.47
C TRP A 62 -2.22 2.27 -6.44
N ILE A 63 -3.28 2.93 -6.90
CA ILE A 63 -4.58 2.30 -7.14
C ILE A 63 -4.86 2.21 -8.64
N TYR A 64 -5.37 1.05 -9.06
CA TYR A 64 -5.67 0.70 -10.44
C TYR A 64 -7.15 0.32 -10.53
N TYR A 65 -7.93 1.05 -11.32
CA TYR A 65 -9.34 0.77 -11.53
C TYR A 65 -9.52 -0.06 -12.80
N ARG A 66 -10.33 -1.12 -12.73
CA ARG A 66 -10.62 -2.02 -13.87
C ARG A 66 -12.11 -2.03 -14.19
N GLY A 67 -12.44 -2.29 -15.45
CA GLY A 67 -13.81 -2.42 -15.92
C GLY A 67 -13.88 -2.78 -17.40
N ASP A 68 -15.10 -2.78 -17.95
CA ASP A 68 -15.32 -3.09 -19.35
C ASP A 68 -14.89 -1.90 -20.23
N ASN A 69 -13.83 -2.09 -21.02
CA ASN A 69 -13.18 -1.09 -21.89
C ASN A 69 -12.29 -0.08 -21.15
N ASN A 70 -11.11 -0.53 -20.71
CA ASN A 70 -10.09 0.35 -20.13
C ASN A 70 -9.73 1.50 -21.09
N LYS A 71 -10.00 2.72 -20.65
CA LYS A 71 -9.58 3.97 -21.30
C LYS A 71 -8.16 4.29 -20.86
N VAL A 72 -7.38 4.91 -21.75
CA VAL A 72 -6.07 5.51 -21.41
C VAL A 72 -6.18 7.00 -21.67
N ASP A 73 -6.35 7.78 -20.61
CA ASP A 73 -6.41 9.24 -20.67
C ASP A 73 -5.74 9.85 -19.43
N SER A 74 -4.53 10.35 -19.63
CA SER A 74 -3.71 10.90 -18.54
C SER A 74 -4.22 12.24 -18.02
N ASN A 75 -5.02 12.96 -18.82
CA ASN A 75 -5.45 14.32 -18.50
C ASN A 75 -6.82 14.36 -17.78
N ASP A 76 -7.55 13.25 -17.80
CA ASP A 76 -8.83 13.11 -17.13
C ASP A 76 -8.61 12.86 -15.62
N PRO A 77 -9.02 13.79 -14.73
CA PRO A 77 -8.82 13.65 -13.29
C PRO A 77 -9.84 12.73 -12.60
N SER A 78 -10.84 12.24 -13.34
CA SER A 78 -11.91 11.39 -12.78
C SER A 78 -11.50 9.92 -12.65
N ILE A 79 -12.31 9.14 -11.95
CA ILE A 79 -12.19 7.69 -11.90
C ILE A 79 -12.91 7.09 -13.10
N PHE A 80 -12.24 6.20 -13.82
CA PHE A 80 -12.77 5.45 -14.96
C PHE A 80 -12.04 4.11 -15.12
N PRO A 81 -12.58 3.13 -15.88
CA PRO A 81 -11.89 1.87 -16.16
C PRO A 81 -10.54 2.10 -16.84
N GLY A 82 -9.45 1.58 -16.26
CA GLY A 82 -8.07 1.81 -16.71
C GLY A 82 -7.38 3.00 -16.05
N ARG A 83 -8.06 3.76 -15.17
CA ARG A 83 -7.44 4.83 -14.40
C ARG A 83 -6.44 4.24 -13.41
N THR A 84 -5.28 4.89 -13.34
CA THR A 84 -4.22 4.61 -12.36
C THR A 84 -3.87 5.90 -11.62
N MET A 85 -3.73 5.82 -10.30
CA MET A 85 -3.44 6.99 -9.46
C MET A 85 -2.44 6.61 -8.38
N GLU A 86 -1.44 7.47 -8.18
CA GLU A 86 -0.56 7.37 -7.02
C GLU A 86 -1.33 7.82 -5.78
N LEU A 87 -1.15 7.09 -4.69
CA LEU A 87 -1.69 7.42 -3.38
C LEU A 87 -0.60 8.09 -2.56
N SER A 88 -0.86 9.31 -2.09
CA SER A 88 0.05 9.97 -1.15
C SER A 88 0.00 9.27 0.21
N ILE A 89 0.93 8.36 0.47
CA ILE A 89 0.97 7.59 1.72
C ILE A 89 1.78 8.26 2.85
N GLY A 90 2.37 9.43 2.58
CA GLY A 90 2.99 10.29 3.60
C GLY A 90 4.29 9.74 4.19
N LEU A 91 5.01 8.90 3.45
CA LEU A 91 6.26 8.27 3.91
C LEU A 91 7.53 9.04 3.53
N ASP A 92 7.42 10.24 2.94
CA ASP A 92 8.57 11.05 2.47
C ASP A 92 9.59 11.41 3.58
N ARG A 93 9.16 11.33 4.84
CA ARG A 93 9.98 11.61 6.03
C ARG A 93 10.15 10.38 6.93
N MET A 94 9.93 9.20 6.39
CA MET A 94 10.16 7.95 7.10
C MET A 94 11.65 7.83 7.46
N ASP A 95 11.93 7.38 8.69
CA ASP A 95 13.31 7.16 9.11
C ASP A 95 13.94 6.08 8.21
N ALA A 96 15.13 6.35 7.68
CA ALA A 96 15.87 5.38 6.89
C ALA A 96 16.30 4.18 7.75
N PHE A 97 16.18 2.99 7.18
CA PHE A 97 16.71 1.75 7.75
C PHE A 97 18.00 1.38 7.00
N HIS A 98 18.96 0.80 7.71
CA HIS A 98 20.20 0.35 7.10
C HIS A 98 19.93 -0.81 6.13
N GLU A 99 20.57 -0.81 4.96
CA GLU A 99 20.36 -1.79 3.88
C GLU A 99 20.56 -3.25 4.32
N ASP A 100 21.51 -3.53 5.21
CA ASP A 100 21.73 -4.87 5.80
C ASP A 100 20.47 -5.51 6.41
N TYR A 101 19.48 -4.72 6.86
CA TYR A 101 18.21 -5.29 7.31
C TYR A 101 17.43 -5.97 6.18
N PHE A 102 17.56 -5.47 4.96
CA PHE A 102 16.82 -5.94 3.79
C PHE A 102 17.65 -6.95 2.97
N LEU A 103 18.98 -6.80 2.95
CA LEU A 103 19.88 -7.66 2.17
C LEU A 103 20.24 -8.99 2.84
N ASP A 104 20.10 -9.13 4.16
CA ASP A 104 20.35 -10.40 4.86
C ASP A 104 19.16 -11.37 4.67
N GLU A 105 19.29 -12.31 3.72
CA GLU A 105 18.28 -13.34 3.41
C GLU A 105 17.86 -14.17 4.63
N ALA A 106 18.74 -14.38 5.61
CA ALA A 106 18.41 -15.14 6.81
C ALA A 106 17.58 -14.32 7.81
N PHE A 107 17.68 -12.99 7.75
CA PHE A 107 16.87 -12.08 8.55
C PHE A 107 15.52 -11.77 7.90
N ASP A 108 15.48 -11.71 6.56
CA ASP A 108 14.29 -11.49 5.73
C ASP A 108 13.53 -10.19 6.07
N GLY A 109 14.28 -9.11 6.28
CA GLY A 109 13.70 -7.82 6.68
C GLY A 109 12.80 -7.19 5.62
N LEU A 110 13.04 -7.48 4.33
CA LEU A 110 12.17 -7.02 3.24
C LEU A 110 10.77 -7.62 3.36
N SER A 111 10.64 -8.93 3.58
CA SER A 111 9.33 -9.55 3.78
C SER A 111 8.62 -9.03 5.03
N ILE A 112 9.37 -8.78 6.11
CA ILE A 112 8.83 -8.17 7.33
C ILE A 112 8.31 -6.76 7.05
N ALA A 113 9.08 -5.93 6.35
CA ALA A 113 8.69 -4.56 6.00
C ALA A 113 7.49 -4.53 5.05
N ALA A 114 7.50 -5.37 4.02
CA ALA A 114 6.42 -5.56 3.05
C ALA A 114 5.10 -5.91 3.73
N ASN A 115 5.08 -7.01 4.50
CA ASN A 115 3.88 -7.47 5.19
C ASN A 115 3.38 -6.46 6.22
N THR A 116 4.31 -5.78 6.91
CA THR A 116 3.96 -4.74 7.90
C THR A 116 3.34 -3.52 7.24
N THR A 117 3.87 -3.09 6.09
CA THR A 117 3.34 -1.95 5.32
C THR A 117 1.97 -2.27 4.75
N LYS A 118 1.78 -3.47 4.17
CA LYS A 118 0.49 -3.96 3.68
C LYS A 118 -0.57 -3.97 4.78
N ALA A 119 -0.24 -4.52 5.96
CA ALA A 119 -1.17 -4.55 7.10
C ALA A 119 -1.51 -3.14 7.62
N TRP A 120 -0.51 -2.27 7.76
CA TRP A 120 -0.72 -0.87 8.17
C TRP A 120 -1.57 -0.08 7.17
N PHE A 121 -1.34 -0.25 5.87
CA PHE A 121 -2.13 0.38 4.82
C PHE A 121 -3.60 -0.06 4.93
N ALA A 122 -3.85 -1.36 5.06
CA ALA A 122 -5.20 -1.90 5.22
C ALA A 122 -5.91 -1.35 6.47
N GLU A 123 -5.19 -1.28 7.61
CA GLU A 123 -5.73 -0.63 8.82
C GLU A 123 -6.13 0.84 8.56
N CYS A 124 -5.30 1.61 7.86
CA CYS A 124 -5.60 3.00 7.51
C CYS A 124 -6.80 3.10 6.56
N TRP A 125 -6.89 2.22 5.56
CA TRP A 125 -8.01 2.12 4.65
C TRP A 125 -9.33 1.90 5.37
N TRP A 126 -9.40 0.92 6.27
CA TRP A 126 -10.62 0.65 7.03
C TRP A 126 -10.96 1.80 8.00
N LYS A 127 -9.96 2.40 8.68
CA LYS A 127 -10.16 3.59 9.54
C LYS A 127 -10.65 4.81 8.75
N ALA A 128 -10.36 4.88 7.45
CA ALA A 128 -10.88 5.91 6.55
C ALA A 128 -12.33 5.64 6.09
N GLY A 129 -12.90 4.47 6.40
CA GLY A 129 -14.25 4.05 5.98
C GLY A 129 -14.26 3.19 4.71
N GLY A 130 -13.09 2.75 4.24
CA GLY A 130 -12.94 2.10 2.94
C GLY A 130 -13.52 0.69 2.86
N TRP A 131 -13.97 0.10 3.96
CA TRP A 131 -14.69 -1.19 3.92
C TRP A 131 -15.95 -1.09 3.05
N SER A 132 -16.63 0.07 3.09
CA SER A 132 -17.84 0.35 2.30
C SER A 132 -17.55 1.07 0.98
N TYR A 133 -16.32 1.02 0.47
CA TYR A 133 -15.95 1.65 -0.79
C TYR A 133 -16.83 1.15 -1.96
N ALA A 134 -16.97 1.98 -2.99
CA ALA A 134 -17.98 1.82 -4.03
C ALA A 134 -17.83 0.50 -4.84
N VAL A 135 -16.59 0.02 -4.98
CA VAL A 135 -16.25 -1.21 -5.69
C VAL A 135 -15.41 -2.13 -4.80
N PRO A 136 -15.36 -3.44 -5.08
CA PRO A 136 -14.42 -4.35 -4.43
C PRO A 136 -12.97 -3.92 -4.68
N VAL A 137 -12.16 -3.91 -3.62
CA VAL A 137 -10.75 -3.49 -3.65
C VAL A 137 -9.90 -4.53 -2.97
N THR A 138 -8.82 -4.96 -3.62
CA THR A 138 -7.80 -5.83 -3.00
C THR A 138 -6.44 -5.13 -2.98
N GLY A 139 -5.75 -5.18 -1.85
CA GLY A 139 -4.41 -4.62 -1.65
C GLY A 139 -3.32 -5.68 -1.65
N TRP A 140 -2.20 -5.39 -2.30
CA TRP A 140 -1.07 -6.32 -2.47
C TRP A 140 0.26 -5.57 -2.34
N VAL A 141 1.33 -6.30 -2.05
CA VAL A 141 2.70 -5.80 -2.27
C VAL A 141 3.14 -6.26 -3.66
N HIS A 142 3.78 -5.36 -4.42
CA HIS A 142 4.28 -5.65 -5.75
C HIS A 142 5.50 -6.59 -5.71
N ASP A 143 5.88 -7.13 -6.87
CA ASP A 143 7.09 -7.95 -7.09
C ASP A 143 7.23 -9.22 -6.24
N GLY A 144 6.16 -9.63 -5.55
CA GLY A 144 6.11 -10.85 -4.75
C GLY A 144 6.83 -10.74 -3.40
N PHE A 145 7.19 -9.53 -2.95
CA PHE A 145 7.76 -9.33 -1.62
C PHE A 145 6.75 -9.66 -0.52
N GLY A 146 7.24 -10.20 0.62
CA GLY A 146 6.39 -10.61 1.72
C GLY A 146 5.75 -11.97 1.49
N ASP A 147 4.47 -12.10 1.85
CA ASP A 147 3.72 -13.36 1.78
C ASP A 147 2.98 -13.58 0.44
N ALA A 148 3.08 -12.64 -0.50
CA ALA A 148 2.35 -12.56 -1.78
C ALA A 148 0.80 -12.61 -1.66
N ALA A 149 0.24 -12.55 -0.45
CA ALA A 149 -1.19 -12.66 -0.22
C ALA A 149 -1.88 -11.30 -0.32
N GLY A 150 -3.00 -11.23 -1.04
CA GLY A 150 -3.86 -10.05 -1.07
C GLY A 150 -4.62 -9.85 0.24
N ILE A 151 -4.90 -8.59 0.59
CA ILE A 151 -5.82 -8.22 1.67
C ILE A 151 -7.05 -7.56 1.07
N GLU A 152 -8.23 -8.01 1.46
CA GLU A 152 -9.49 -7.36 1.08
C GLU A 152 -9.62 -6.01 1.78
N LEU A 153 -9.73 -4.95 1.00
CA LEU A 153 -9.84 -3.59 1.49
C LEU A 153 -11.31 -3.13 1.57
N SER A 154 -12.19 -3.72 0.77
CA SER A 154 -13.64 -3.48 0.80
C SER A 154 -14.46 -4.75 0.66
N GLU A 155 -15.75 -4.66 0.94
CA GLU A 155 -16.71 -5.75 0.74
C GLU A 155 -16.79 -6.17 -0.74
N ARG A 156 -16.86 -7.49 -0.97
CA ARG A 156 -17.30 -8.03 -2.26
C ARG A 156 -18.83 -7.88 -2.33
N ARG A 157 -19.31 -7.00 -3.21
CA ARG A 157 -20.75 -6.79 -3.46
C ARG A 157 -21.28 -7.69 -4.56
#